data_AF-A0A381RV03-F1
#
_entry.id   AF-A0A381RV03-F1
#
_cell.length_a   1.000
_cell.length_b   1.000
_cell.length_c   1.000
_cell.angle_alpha   90.00
_cell.angle_beta   90.00
_cell.angle_gamma   90.00
#
_symmetry.space_group_name_H-M   'P 1'
#
loop_
_entity.id
_entity.type
_entity.pdbx_description
1 polymer ?
#
loop_
_entity_poly.entity_id
_entity_poly.type
_entity_poly.pdbx_seq_one_letter_code
_entity_poly.pdbx_strand_id
1 'polypeptide(L)'
;MLQFIVYSLFVGIMMIFLFLLIKYYSYLIFRILVESKHRDAEYLIETGLVPFEWKRKIIIRYGGNYLSKKYALRRLNTLIIYFKGSPLVDSEESRTILLNKLQSISIEWSNIKWTEICPWQRN
;
A
#
# COMPACT_ATOMS: atom_id res chain seq x y z
N MET A 1 -31.82 -36.19 22.79
CA MET A 1 -31.98 -35.77 21.38
C MET A 1 -32.01 -34.25 21.22
N LEU A 2 -32.92 -33.53 21.87
CA LEU A 2 -33.03 -32.06 21.74
C LEU A 2 -31.71 -31.31 22.02
N GLN A 3 -31.01 -31.64 23.10
CA GLN A 3 -29.72 -31.03 23.44
C GLN A 3 -28.67 -31.24 22.34
N PHE A 4 -28.60 -32.44 21.75
CA PHE A 4 -27.69 -32.75 20.64
C PHE A 4 -27.98 -31.88 19.41
N ILE A 5 -29.26 -31.66 19.09
CA ILE A 5 -29.69 -30.81 17.98
C ILE A 5 -29.30 -29.36 18.24
N VAL A 6 -29.51 -28.86 19.46
CA VAL A 6 -29.14 -27.48 19.85
C VAL A 6 -27.63 -27.28 19.77
N TYR A 7 -26.82 -28.21 20.28
CA TYR A 7 -25.36 -28.14 20.17
C TYR A 7 -24.88 -28.17 18.72
N SER A 8 -25.45 -29.04 17.89
CA SER A 8 -25.11 -29.12 16.47
C SER A 8 -25.42 -27.81 15.73
N LEU A 9 -26.59 -27.21 15.98
CA LEU A 9 -26.96 -25.91 15.40
C LEU A 9 -26.04 -24.79 15.88
N PHE A 10 -25.72 -24.76 17.17
CA PHE A 10 -24.80 -23.77 17.72
C PHE A 10 -23.41 -23.84 17.07
N VAL A 11 -22.86 -25.05 16.93
CA VAL A 11 -21.57 -25.27 16.26
C VAL A 11 -21.65 -24.85 14.78
N GLY A 12 -22.72 -25.19 14.08
CA GLY A 12 -22.93 -24.80 12.69
C GLY A 12 -22.97 -23.28 12.50
N ILE A 13 -23.70 -22.56 13.37
CA ILE A 13 -23.77 -21.10 13.35
C ILE A 13 -22.40 -20.48 13.67
N MET A 14 -21.69 -21.02 14.68
CA MET A 14 -20.33 -20.60 15.01
C MET A 14 -19.38 -20.76 13.83
N MET A 15 -19.45 -21.87 13.10
CA MET A 15 -18.63 -22.10 11.91
C MET A 15 -18.96 -21.08 10.81
N ILE A 16 -20.24 -20.85 10.51
CA ILE A 16 -20.66 -19.85 9.51
C ILE A 16 -20.14 -18.46 9.90
N PHE A 17 -20.28 -18.08 11.16
CA PHE A 17 -19.78 -16.81 11.67
C PHE A 17 -18.25 -16.69 11.51
N LEU A 18 -17.50 -17.75 11.82
CA LEU A 18 -16.05 -17.78 11.67
C LEU A 18 -15.63 -17.66 10.19
N PHE A 19 -16.34 -18.34 9.27
CA PHE A 19 -16.12 -18.18 7.83
C PHE A 19 -16.37 -16.75 7.34
N LEU A 20 -17.45 -16.11 7.81
CA LEU A 20 -17.75 -14.72 7.46
C LEU A 20 -16.68 -13.76 7.98
N LEU A 21 -16.20 -13.97 9.21
CA LEU A 21 -15.09 -13.19 9.77
C LEU A 21 -13.83 -13.35 8.94
N ILE A 22 -13.42 -14.58 8.61
CA ILE A 22 -12.23 -14.82 7.78
C ILE A 22 -12.35 -14.07 6.46
N LYS A 23 -13.48 -14.21 5.76
CA LYS A 23 -13.71 -13.52 4.48
C LYS A 23 -13.62 -12.00 4.61
N TYR A 24 -14.22 -11.45 5.67
CA TYR A 24 -14.15 -10.02 5.97
C TYR A 24 -12.72 -9.55 6.22
N TYR A 25 -11.96 -10.26 7.05
CA TYR A 25 -10.55 -9.93 7.33
C TYR A 25 -9.67 -10.07 6.09
N SER A 26 -9.85 -11.12 5.28
CA SER A 26 -9.12 -11.29 4.03
C SER A 26 -9.39 -10.13 3.06
N TYR A 27 -10.65 -9.71 2.91
CA TYR A 27 -11.01 -8.56 2.08
C TYR A 27 -10.40 -7.26 2.59
N LEU A 28 -10.44 -7.03 3.91
CA LEU A 28 -9.89 -5.83 4.53
C LEU A 28 -8.36 -5.77 4.37
N ILE A 29 -7.67 -6.90 4.56
CA ILE A 29 -6.22 -7.00 4.37
C ILE A 29 -5.86 -6.79 2.90
N PHE A 30 -6.58 -7.41 1.97
CA PHE A 30 -6.38 -7.22 0.54
C PHE A 30 -6.51 -5.75 0.14
N ARG A 31 -7.58 -5.09 0.59
CA ARG A 31 -7.82 -3.67 0.36
C ARG A 31 -6.69 -2.79 0.93
N ILE A 32 -6.26 -3.05 2.16
CA ILE A 32 -5.21 -2.23 2.78
C ILE A 32 -3.84 -2.49 2.15
N LEU A 33 -3.50 -3.72 1.81
CA LEU A 33 -2.14 -4.08 1.39
C LEU A 33 -1.95 -4.05 -0.13
N VAL A 34 -2.95 -4.40 -0.91
CA VAL A 34 -2.83 -4.48 -2.38
C VAL A 34 -3.32 -3.19 -3.01
N GLU A 35 -4.55 -2.78 -2.70
CA GLU A 35 -5.18 -1.61 -3.33
C GLU A 35 -4.38 -0.33 -3.02
N SER A 36 -3.91 -0.16 -1.78
CA SER A 36 -3.10 1.02 -1.43
C SER A 36 -1.78 1.08 -2.19
N LYS A 37 -1.14 -0.07 -2.46
CA LYS A 37 0.14 -0.14 -3.16
C LYS A 37 -0.01 0.18 -4.65
N HIS A 38 -1.07 -0.33 -5.26
CA HIS A 38 -1.39 -0.05 -6.66
C HIS A 38 -1.77 1.42 -6.83
N ARG A 39 -2.66 1.93 -5.99
CA ARG A 39 -3.05 3.35 -5.98
C ARG A 39 -1.86 4.28 -5.76
N ASP A 40 -0.97 3.96 -4.81
CA ASP A 40 0.23 4.76 -4.55
C ASP A 40 1.16 4.75 -5.78
N ALA A 41 1.32 3.60 -6.45
CA ALA A 41 2.15 3.47 -7.64
C ALA A 41 1.57 4.21 -8.85
N GLU A 42 0.26 4.11 -9.08
CA GLU A 42 -0.45 4.87 -10.12
C GLU A 42 -0.26 6.37 -9.91
N TYR A 43 -0.52 6.85 -8.69
CA TYR A 43 -0.35 8.26 -8.35
C TYR A 43 1.09 8.74 -8.58
N LEU A 44 2.08 7.93 -8.19
CA LEU A 44 3.50 8.24 -8.42
C LEU A 44 3.83 8.33 -9.89
N ILE A 45 3.34 7.38 -10.70
CA ILE A 45 3.59 7.35 -12.14
C ILE A 45 2.94 8.53 -12.85
N GLU A 46 1.74 8.92 -12.43
CA GLU A 46 0.99 10.03 -13.03
C GLU A 46 1.56 11.39 -12.65
N THR A 47 1.95 11.58 -11.39
CA THR A 47 2.28 12.91 -10.85
C THR A 47 3.76 13.13 -10.57
N GLY A 48 4.53 12.06 -10.32
CA GLY A 48 5.89 12.16 -9.79
C GLY A 48 5.98 12.71 -8.35
N LEU A 49 4.85 12.97 -7.68
CA LEU A 49 4.79 13.60 -6.35
C LEU A 49 4.54 12.59 -5.22
N VAL A 50 4.83 12.98 -3.97
CA VAL A 50 4.53 12.14 -2.81
C VAL A 50 3.01 11.92 -2.65
N PRO A 51 2.53 10.66 -2.55
CA PRO A 51 1.12 10.37 -2.27
C PRO A 51 0.63 11.00 -0.97
N PHE A 52 -0.63 11.45 -0.93
CA PHE A 52 -1.21 12.14 0.22
C PHE A 52 -1.10 11.35 1.53
N GLU A 53 -1.32 10.04 1.48
CA GLU A 53 -1.22 9.14 2.63
C GLU A 53 0.19 9.06 3.21
N TRP A 54 1.21 9.18 2.36
CA TRP A 54 2.60 9.21 2.77
C TRP A 54 2.91 10.56 3.40
N LYS A 55 2.52 11.65 2.73
CA LYS A 55 2.66 13.03 3.24
C LYS A 55 2.13 13.14 4.66
N ARG A 56 0.89 12.69 4.91
CA ARG A 56 0.26 12.75 6.24
C ARG A 56 1.15 12.11 7.31
N LYS A 57 1.63 10.89 7.07
CA LYS A 57 2.50 10.16 8.01
C LYS A 57 3.88 10.82 8.17
N ILE A 58 4.42 11.35 7.09
CA ILE A 58 5.72 11.99 7.04
C ILE A 58 5.71 13.31 7.81
N ILE A 59 4.70 14.15 7.61
CA ILE A 59 4.58 15.44 8.31
C ILE A 59 4.40 15.22 9.81
N ILE A 60 3.49 14.33 10.21
CA ILE A 60 3.24 14.02 11.63
C ILE A 60 4.52 13.55 12.33
N ARG A 61 5.38 12.79 11.64
CA ARG A 61 6.55 12.15 12.26
C ARG A 61 7.86 12.94 12.10
N TYR A 62 8.02 13.69 11.01
CA TYR A 62 9.31 14.27 10.62
C TYR A 62 9.25 15.77 10.26
N GLY A 63 8.06 16.40 10.29
CA GLY A 63 7.92 17.84 10.07
C GLY A 63 8.35 18.35 8.70
N GLY A 64 8.58 17.46 7.72
CA GLY A 64 8.96 17.86 6.35
C GLY A 64 10.42 18.28 6.17
N ASN A 65 11.34 17.77 6.99
CA ASN A 65 12.79 17.98 6.86
C ASN A 65 13.49 16.88 6.03
N TYR A 66 14.83 16.80 6.05
CA TYR A 66 15.60 15.79 5.31
C TYR A 66 15.20 14.33 5.64
N LEU A 67 14.73 14.05 6.86
CA LEU A 67 14.25 12.72 7.25
C LEU A 67 12.96 12.36 6.49
N SER A 68 12.17 13.34 6.10
CA SER A 68 10.97 13.18 5.28
C SER A 68 11.30 12.64 3.90
N LYS A 69 12.32 13.22 3.25
CA LYS A 69 12.85 12.74 1.97
C LYS A 69 13.39 11.32 2.09
N LYS A 70 14.21 11.05 3.12
CA LYS A 70 14.77 9.70 3.36
C LYS A 70 13.66 8.67 3.58
N TYR A 71 12.61 9.02 4.31
CA TYR A 71 11.47 8.15 4.54
C TYR A 71 10.68 7.89 3.24
N ALA A 72 10.40 8.94 2.45
CA ALA A 72 9.70 8.81 1.18
C ALA A 72 10.46 7.90 0.19
N LEU A 73 11.77 8.10 0.03
CA LEU A 73 12.63 7.24 -0.79
C LEU A 73 12.65 5.80 -0.30
N ARG A 74 12.75 5.57 1.01
CA ARG A 74 12.67 4.22 1.58
C ARG A 74 11.33 3.55 1.25
N ARG A 75 10.24 4.31 1.32
CA ARG A 75 8.89 3.81 1.06
C ARG A 75 8.66 3.50 -0.42
N LEU A 76 9.21 4.32 -1.32
CA LEU A 76 9.28 4.05 -2.75
C LEU A 76 10.08 2.78 -3.06
N ASN A 77 11.24 2.60 -2.43
CA ASN A 77 12.00 1.35 -2.57
C ASN A 77 11.22 0.13 -2.08
N THR A 78 10.43 0.25 -1.01
CA THR A 78 9.52 -0.83 -0.58
C THR A 78 8.43 -1.12 -1.62
N LEU A 79 7.89 -0.11 -2.32
CA LEU A 79 6.97 -0.35 -3.44
C LEU A 79 7.64 -1.10 -4.59
N ILE A 80 8.85 -0.69 -4.97
CA ILE A 80 9.62 -1.36 -6.03
C ILE A 80 9.86 -2.84 -5.68
N ILE A 81 10.29 -3.12 -4.44
CA ILE A 81 10.48 -4.50 -3.96
C ILE A 81 9.17 -5.29 -4.00
N TYR A 82 8.05 -4.67 -3.60
CA TYR A 82 6.73 -5.30 -3.64
C TYR A 82 6.35 -5.70 -5.07
N PHE A 83 6.41 -4.79 -6.03
CA PHE A 83 6.03 -5.09 -7.42
C PHE A 83 6.99 -6.05 -8.13
N LYS A 84 8.25 -6.12 -7.70
CA LYS A 84 9.23 -7.07 -8.24
C LYS A 84 8.83 -8.53 -7.99
N GLY A 85 8.21 -8.82 -6.85
CA GLY A 85 7.79 -10.18 -6.46
C GLY A 85 6.28 -10.40 -6.49
N SER A 86 5.49 -9.42 -6.92
CA SER A 86 4.02 -9.49 -6.85
C SER A 86 3.46 -10.32 -8.01
N PRO A 87 2.65 -11.36 -7.72
CA PRO A 87 1.92 -12.10 -8.75
C PRO A 87 0.70 -11.32 -9.29
N LEU A 88 0.44 -10.12 -8.77
CA LEU A 88 -0.75 -9.31 -9.09
C LEU A 88 -0.52 -8.34 -10.26
N VAL A 89 0.62 -8.46 -10.96
CA VAL A 89 0.90 -7.69 -12.18
C VAL A 89 0.65 -8.59 -13.38
N ASP A 90 -0.19 -8.14 -14.31
CA ASP A 90 -0.75 -8.93 -15.41
C ASP A 90 0.29 -9.65 -16.29
N SER A 91 1.45 -9.03 -16.51
CA SER A 91 2.51 -9.61 -17.32
C SER A 91 3.90 -9.16 -16.86
N GLU A 92 4.93 -9.92 -17.26
CA GLU A 92 6.34 -9.55 -17.03
C GLU A 92 6.70 -8.23 -17.73
N GLU A 93 6.09 -7.97 -18.90
CA GLU A 93 6.27 -6.74 -19.65
C GLU A 93 5.70 -5.54 -18.87
N SER A 94 4.44 -5.64 -18.41
CA SER A 94 3.81 -4.62 -17.57
C SER A 94 4.62 -4.37 -16.29
N ARG A 95 5.14 -5.44 -15.68
CA ARG A 95 6.01 -5.35 -14.49
C ARG A 95 7.29 -4.58 -14.80
N THR A 96 7.94 -4.89 -15.91
CA THR A 96 9.17 -4.22 -16.32
C THR A 96 8.94 -2.72 -16.53
N ILE A 97 7.87 -2.35 -17.25
CA ILE A 97 7.49 -0.95 -17.49
C ILE A 97 7.21 -0.23 -16.16
N LEU A 98 6.42 -0.85 -15.28
CA LEU A 98 6.08 -0.32 -13.97
C LEU A 98 7.33 -0.08 -13.12
N LEU A 99 8.21 -1.08 -13.02
CA LEU A 99 9.43 -1.00 -12.22
C LEU A 99 10.38 0.06 -12.77
N ASN A 100 10.53 0.16 -14.09
CA ASN A 100 11.37 1.18 -14.70
C ASN A 100 10.88 2.60 -14.37
N LYS A 101 9.56 2.84 -14.44
CA LYS A 101 8.97 4.13 -14.05
C LYS A 101 9.16 4.44 -12.57
N LEU A 102 8.93 3.47 -11.69
CA LEU A 102 9.14 3.68 -10.25
C LEU A 102 10.62 3.92 -9.90
N GLN A 103 11.54 3.25 -10.61
CA GLN A 103 12.97 3.47 -10.47
C GLN A 103 13.40 4.85 -10.96
N SER A 104 12.88 5.32 -12.11
CA SER A 104 13.19 6.66 -12.60
C SER A 104 12.74 7.74 -11.62
N ILE A 105 11.55 7.59 -11.03
CA ILE A 105 11.04 8.48 -9.97
C ILE A 105 11.96 8.43 -8.74
N SER A 106 12.45 7.25 -8.36
CA SER A 106 13.37 7.11 -7.21
C SER A 106 14.69 7.85 -7.44
N ILE A 107 15.24 7.74 -8.65
CA ILE A 107 16.45 8.45 -9.06
C ILE A 107 16.20 9.96 -9.06
N GLU A 108 15.11 10.41 -9.67
CA GLU A 108 14.73 11.83 -9.71
C GLU A 108 14.61 12.41 -8.30
N TRP A 109 13.82 11.76 -7.44
CA TRP A 109 13.66 12.15 -6.04
C TRP A 109 14.99 12.20 -5.30
N SER A 110 15.94 11.32 -5.60
CA SER A 110 17.25 11.38 -4.97
C SER A 110 18.00 12.67 -5.29
N ASN A 111 17.82 13.22 -6.49
CA ASN A 111 18.53 14.38 -7.02
C ASN A 111 17.86 15.73 -6.71
N ILE A 112 16.55 15.76 -6.50
CA ILE A 112 15.80 17.02 -6.26
C ILE A 112 15.53 17.31 -4.77
N LYS A 113 15.18 18.55 -4.43
CA LYS A 113 14.90 18.92 -3.03
C LYS A 113 13.54 18.40 -2.56
N TRP A 114 13.39 18.15 -1.25
CA TRP A 114 12.12 17.69 -0.66
C TRP A 114 10.93 18.57 -1.01
N THR A 115 11.14 19.90 -1.06
CA THR A 115 10.12 20.89 -1.40
C THR A 115 9.60 20.76 -2.83
N GLU A 116 10.38 20.18 -3.74
CA GLU A 116 9.97 19.94 -5.14
C GLU A 116 9.14 18.65 -5.24
N ILE A 117 9.47 17.63 -4.43
CA ILE A 117 8.76 16.34 -4.37
C ILE A 117 7.42 16.47 -3.61
N CYS A 118 7.37 17.37 -2.63
CA CYS A 118 6.21 17.63 -1.78
C CYS A 118 5.95 19.15 -1.67
N PRO A 119 5.46 19.81 -2.73
CA PRO A 119 5.28 21.27 -2.77
C PRO A 119 4.20 21.77 -1.80
N TRP A 120 3.30 20.88 -1.37
CA TRP A 120 2.17 21.13 -0.48
C TRP A 120 2.55 21.36 1.00
N GLN A 121 3.78 21.80 1.27
CA GLN A 121 4.29 22.11 2.60
C GLN A 121 3.93 23.53 3.07
N ARG A 122 3.36 24.37 2.21
CA ARG A 122 2.82 25.69 2.59
C ARG A 122 1.32 25.61 2.83
N ASN A 123 0.96 25.50 4.10
CA ASN A 123 0.06 26.39 4.83
C ASN A 123 0.10 26.00 6.31
#